data_AF-A0A2E7KZF9-F1
#
_entry.id   AF-A0A2E7KZF9-F1
#
_cell.length_a   1.000
_cell.length_b   1.000
_cell.length_c   1.000
_cell.angle_alpha   90.00
_cell.angle_beta   90.00
_cell.angle_gamma   90.00
#
_symmetry.space_group_name_H-M   'P 1'
#
loop_
_entity.id
_entity.type
_entity.pdbx_description
1 polymer ?
#
loop_
_entity_poly.entity_id
_entity_poly.type
_entity_poly.pdbx_seq_one_letter_code
_entity_poly.pdbx_strand_id
1 'polypeptide(L)'
;MSTNVPTKVAGENINQDQKTWLEGFFTGFKEKGLTFSDASENSKQTPKQKKLIPEEKIKKNKNPFNAFSNLVNLAKKNKPPEKDDVFRFKWNGLFWLAPIHEGYMCRLRIPGGLINAHQLMELASIAKDIAWGYLQITTRNNIQIRVIKPKDTPSLLRRIQDCGLHSRGSGADNLRNFTSNPTAGIDPYELIDVSPFVKDLAHTVINQPEFYDLPRKFNVSFDGGGIVGVAEDTNDIGLRAIKIKKPPKDHPLHDKVEGGVWFQLLLGGVTGHKAFAENCGAICKPQDAVDVISALVRVYIQNGNRGNRGKARLVYLIKEWGNEKYINETNKLLEDQLIDFDFSDPLYTDLIEEQIKPIVPHAHIGAHEQTQEGLSWLGVYTPVGILQSKEAELIAEVAKEFGNGEIRLTIFQNLIIPNIPSNKIDKAREKLSKGGLACETSLIKGGTVACTGNQYCKFSSSDTKTHAN
;
A
#
# COMPACT_ATOMS: atom_id res chain seq x y z
N MET A 1 -42.88 -15.69 4.23
CA MET A 1 -43.06 -17.17 4.18
C MET A 1 -43.49 -17.63 5.57
N SER A 2 -44.33 -18.67 5.64
CA SER A 2 -44.92 -19.21 6.89
C SER A 2 -43.86 -19.54 7.96
N THR A 3 -44.21 -19.39 9.24
CA THR A 3 -43.38 -19.79 10.41
C THR A 3 -43.39 -21.30 10.68
N ASN A 4 -43.88 -22.09 9.72
CA ASN A 4 -43.90 -23.54 9.82
C ASN A 4 -42.50 -24.09 9.58
N VAL A 5 -42.07 -25.01 10.44
CA VAL A 5 -40.83 -25.77 10.25
C VAL A 5 -40.86 -26.43 8.86
N PRO A 6 -39.85 -26.18 8.00
CA PRO A 6 -39.85 -26.73 6.66
C PRO A 6 -39.80 -28.26 6.74
N THR A 7 -40.67 -28.93 6.00
CA THR A 7 -40.72 -30.41 5.98
C THR A 7 -39.62 -31.03 5.12
N LYS A 8 -38.91 -30.21 4.32
CA LYS A 8 -37.81 -30.63 3.46
C LYS A 8 -36.67 -29.62 3.44
N VAL A 9 -35.43 -30.11 3.35
CA VAL A 9 -34.22 -29.32 3.12
C VAL A 9 -33.44 -29.96 1.96
N ALA A 10 -33.06 -29.18 0.96
CA ALA A 10 -32.35 -29.66 -0.24
C ALA A 10 -33.06 -30.81 -1.00
N GLY A 11 -34.39 -30.90 -0.91
CA GLY A 11 -35.20 -31.91 -1.60
C GLY A 11 -35.44 -33.19 -0.78
N GLU A 12 -34.76 -33.36 0.35
CA GLU A 12 -34.90 -34.51 1.25
C GLU A 12 -35.80 -34.16 2.44
N ASN A 13 -36.53 -35.16 2.96
CA ASN A 13 -37.33 -34.99 4.19
C ASN A 13 -36.39 -34.80 5.37
N ILE A 14 -36.68 -33.82 6.22
CA ILE A 14 -35.91 -33.63 7.45
C ILE A 14 -36.13 -34.81 8.41
N ASN A 15 -35.06 -35.27 9.05
CA ASN A 15 -35.14 -36.30 10.07
C ASN A 15 -35.67 -35.73 11.40
N GLN A 16 -35.97 -36.60 12.36
CA GLN A 16 -36.59 -36.20 13.62
C GLN A 16 -35.70 -35.25 14.45
N ASP A 17 -34.39 -35.47 14.46
CA ASP A 17 -33.44 -34.61 15.18
C ASP A 17 -33.37 -33.20 14.57
N GLN A 18 -33.34 -33.12 13.23
CA GLN A 18 -33.41 -31.86 12.49
C GLN A 18 -34.72 -31.13 12.74
N LYS A 19 -35.83 -31.86 12.84
CA LYS A 19 -37.14 -31.30 13.15
C LYS A 19 -37.16 -30.70 14.54
N THR A 20 -36.72 -31.45 15.56
CA THR A 20 -36.64 -30.96 16.93
C THR A 20 -35.70 -29.76 17.08
N TRP A 21 -34.56 -29.78 16.38
CA TRP A 21 -33.64 -28.64 16.37
C TRP A 21 -34.28 -27.38 15.74
N LEU A 22 -34.93 -27.52 14.58
CA LEU A 22 -35.60 -26.42 13.92
C LEU A 22 -36.78 -25.89 14.74
N GLU A 23 -37.57 -26.78 15.37
CA GLU A 23 -38.67 -26.40 16.26
C GLU A 23 -38.15 -25.59 17.46
N GLY A 24 -37.06 -26.01 18.10
CA GLY A 24 -36.41 -25.25 19.16
C GLY A 24 -35.87 -23.91 18.68
N PHE A 25 -35.20 -23.90 17.52
CA PHE A 25 -34.67 -22.70 16.88
C PHE A 25 -35.78 -21.67 16.60
N PHE A 26 -36.87 -22.06 15.93
CA PHE A 26 -37.98 -21.15 15.59
C PHE A 26 -38.79 -20.72 16.81
N THR A 27 -38.88 -21.55 17.86
CA THR A 27 -39.51 -21.16 19.13
C THR A 27 -38.78 -19.98 19.78
N GLY A 28 -37.44 -20.01 19.79
CA GLY A 28 -36.63 -18.91 20.33
C GLY A 28 -36.75 -17.59 19.56
N PHE A 29 -37.06 -17.64 18.25
CA PHE A 29 -37.37 -16.44 17.46
C PHE A 29 -38.77 -15.89 17.78
N LYS A 30 -39.76 -16.77 17.94
CA LYS A 30 -41.14 -16.38 18.29
C LYS A 30 -41.22 -15.71 19.67
N GLU A 31 -40.50 -16.23 20.66
CA GLU A 31 -40.44 -15.62 22.00
C GLU A 31 -39.81 -14.22 22.00
N LYS A 32 -38.92 -13.94 21.03
CA LYS A 32 -38.29 -12.63 20.83
C LYS A 32 -39.09 -11.70 19.91
N GLY A 33 -40.28 -12.11 19.45
CA GLY A 33 -41.11 -11.31 18.54
C GLY A 33 -40.54 -11.14 17.14
N LEU A 34 -39.54 -11.94 16.75
CA LEU A 34 -38.86 -11.85 15.45
C LEU A 34 -39.51 -12.78 14.43
N THR A 35 -39.73 -12.30 13.20
CA THR A 35 -40.32 -13.11 12.12
C THR A 35 -39.32 -13.32 10.99
N PHE A 36 -39.32 -14.50 10.36
CA PHE A 36 -38.43 -14.77 9.22
C PHE A 36 -38.76 -13.93 7.96
N SER A 37 -39.85 -13.15 7.98
CA SER A 37 -40.11 -12.09 6.99
C SER A 37 -39.18 -10.89 7.11
N ASP A 38 -38.46 -10.72 8.23
CA ASP A 38 -37.45 -9.67 8.38
C ASP A 38 -36.17 -9.98 7.56
N ALA A 39 -36.13 -11.16 6.95
CA ALA A 39 -35.20 -11.55 5.89
C ALA A 39 -35.90 -11.61 4.51
N SER A 40 -36.87 -10.73 4.24
CA SER A 40 -37.45 -10.60 2.91
C SER A 40 -36.40 -10.11 1.91
N GLU A 41 -36.41 -10.70 0.70
CA GLU A 41 -35.73 -10.14 -0.47
C GLU A 41 -36.00 -8.64 -0.52
N ASN A 42 -34.93 -7.84 -0.46
CA ASN A 42 -35.00 -6.43 -0.83
C ASN A 42 -35.87 -6.31 -2.07
N SER A 43 -36.91 -5.50 -1.94
CA SER A 43 -37.87 -5.19 -2.99
C SER A 43 -37.19 -5.17 -4.35
N LYS A 44 -37.79 -5.88 -5.32
CA LYS A 44 -37.39 -5.87 -6.73
C LYS A 44 -37.57 -4.47 -7.33
N GLN A 45 -36.76 -3.52 -6.93
CA GLN A 45 -36.15 -2.63 -7.90
C GLN A 45 -34.93 -3.39 -8.38
N THR A 46 -35.05 -4.16 -9.45
CA THR A 46 -33.89 -4.72 -10.13
C THR A 46 -33.04 -3.51 -10.53
N PRO A 47 -31.93 -3.19 -9.84
CA PRO A 47 -31.05 -2.13 -10.31
C PRO A 47 -30.59 -2.66 -11.66
N LYS A 48 -30.79 -1.93 -12.77
CA LYS A 48 -30.29 -2.32 -14.10
C LYS A 48 -28.92 -2.94 -13.89
N GLN A 49 -28.80 -4.27 -14.07
CA GLN A 49 -27.59 -5.01 -13.71
C GLN A 49 -26.45 -4.37 -14.51
N LYS A 50 -25.68 -3.48 -13.88
CA LYS A 50 -24.56 -2.83 -14.53
C LYS A 50 -23.64 -3.97 -14.96
N LYS A 51 -23.41 -4.09 -16.27
CA LYS A 51 -22.58 -5.13 -16.87
C LYS A 51 -21.23 -5.14 -16.16
N LEU A 52 -21.01 -6.13 -15.30
CA LEU A 52 -19.76 -6.26 -14.55
C LEU A 52 -18.62 -6.55 -15.52
N ILE A 53 -17.49 -5.89 -15.30
CA ILE A 53 -16.25 -6.17 -16.02
C ILE A 53 -15.74 -7.58 -15.67
N PRO A 54 -14.91 -8.20 -16.53
CA PRO A 54 -14.38 -9.54 -16.30
C PRO A 54 -13.72 -9.72 -14.92
N GLU A 55 -12.95 -8.74 -14.46
CA GLU A 55 -12.29 -8.77 -13.15
C GLU A 55 -13.28 -8.88 -11.98
N GLU A 56 -14.39 -8.14 -12.03
CA GLU A 56 -15.43 -8.19 -10.99
C GLU A 56 -16.14 -9.55 -10.99
N LYS A 57 -16.33 -10.16 -12.17
CA LYS A 57 -16.85 -11.54 -12.25
C LYS A 57 -15.88 -12.53 -11.61
N ILE A 58 -14.57 -12.40 -11.85
CA ILE A 58 -13.55 -13.27 -11.25
C ILE A 58 -13.59 -13.19 -9.72
N LYS A 59 -13.70 -11.98 -9.16
CA LYS A 59 -13.81 -11.74 -7.71
C LYS A 59 -15.08 -12.35 -7.12
N LYS A 60 -16.24 -12.12 -7.76
CA LYS A 60 -17.53 -12.66 -7.31
C LYS A 60 -17.61 -14.19 -7.37
N ASN A 61 -17.03 -14.79 -8.42
CA ASN A 61 -17.07 -16.24 -8.61
C ASN A 61 -16.30 -16.98 -7.51
N LYS A 62 -15.17 -16.43 -7.05
CA LYS A 62 -14.35 -17.03 -6.01
C LYS A 62 -13.48 -15.98 -5.35
N ASN A 63 -13.58 -15.87 -4.02
CA ASN A 63 -12.67 -15.03 -3.24
C ASN A 63 -11.21 -15.38 -3.61
N PRO A 64 -10.38 -14.42 -4.03
CA PRO A 64 -9.02 -14.68 -4.46
C PRO A 64 -8.13 -15.41 -3.43
N PHE A 65 -8.37 -15.23 -2.14
CA PHE A 65 -7.63 -15.97 -1.09
C PHE A 65 -8.01 -17.44 -1.04
N ASN A 66 -9.24 -17.79 -1.38
CA ASN A 66 -9.69 -19.18 -1.48
C ASN A 66 -9.11 -19.90 -2.71
N ALA A 67 -8.38 -19.20 -3.58
CA ALA A 67 -7.66 -19.80 -4.71
C ALA A 67 -6.28 -20.37 -4.31
N PHE A 68 -5.85 -20.22 -3.05
CA PHE A 68 -4.54 -20.71 -2.57
C PHE A 68 -4.36 -22.23 -2.74
N SER A 69 -5.42 -23.03 -2.53
CA SER A 69 -5.37 -24.47 -2.79
C SER A 69 -5.09 -24.79 -4.27
N ASN A 70 -5.63 -23.99 -5.20
CA ASN A 70 -5.34 -24.17 -6.63
C ASN A 70 -3.90 -23.77 -6.96
N LEU A 71 -3.39 -22.68 -6.35
CA LEU A 71 -1.98 -22.30 -6.47
C LEU A 71 -1.05 -23.46 -6.08
N VAL A 72 -1.30 -24.11 -4.95
CA VAL A 72 -0.51 -25.27 -4.48
C VAL A 72 -0.63 -26.46 -5.44
N ASN A 73 -1.83 -26.74 -5.97
CA ASN A 73 -2.03 -27.84 -6.91
C ASN A 73 -1.32 -27.62 -8.25
N LEU A 74 -1.34 -26.40 -8.77
CA LEU A 74 -0.59 -26.02 -9.96
C LEU A 74 0.92 -26.06 -9.72
N ALA A 75 1.37 -25.60 -8.55
CA ALA A 75 2.77 -25.67 -8.14
C ALA A 75 3.29 -27.11 -8.10
N LYS A 76 2.55 -28.05 -7.48
CA LYS A 76 2.92 -29.48 -7.46
C LYS A 76 3.14 -30.08 -8.85
N LYS A 77 2.43 -29.57 -9.86
CA LYS A 77 2.52 -30.00 -11.25
C LYS A 77 3.46 -29.12 -12.09
N ASN A 78 4.09 -28.13 -11.47
CA ASN A 78 4.88 -27.06 -12.10
C ASN A 78 4.15 -26.39 -13.29
N LYS A 79 2.83 -26.15 -13.15
CA LYS A 79 1.99 -25.61 -14.23
C LYS A 79 1.77 -24.10 -14.12
N PRO A 80 1.60 -23.40 -15.27
CA PRO A 80 1.20 -21.99 -15.27
C PRO A 80 -0.18 -21.77 -14.63
N PRO A 81 -0.52 -20.53 -14.26
CA PRO A 81 -1.85 -20.21 -13.76
C PRO A 81 -2.90 -20.37 -14.86
N GLU A 82 -4.09 -20.83 -14.47
CA GLU A 82 -5.27 -20.83 -15.34
C GLU A 82 -5.76 -19.40 -15.60
N LYS A 83 -6.63 -19.23 -16.60
CA LYS A 83 -7.07 -17.91 -17.11
C LYS A 83 -7.47 -16.91 -16.01
N ASP A 84 -8.35 -17.32 -15.10
CA ASP A 84 -8.81 -16.45 -14.02
C ASP A 84 -7.76 -16.30 -12.91
N ASP A 85 -6.92 -17.31 -12.70
CA ASP A 85 -5.91 -17.33 -11.65
C ASP A 85 -4.71 -16.44 -11.96
N VAL A 86 -4.47 -16.12 -13.24
CA VAL A 86 -3.62 -15.01 -13.67
C VAL A 86 -4.03 -13.70 -12.97
N PHE A 87 -5.31 -13.53 -12.67
CA PHE A 87 -5.82 -12.40 -11.91
C PHE A 87 -5.87 -12.67 -10.40
N ARG A 88 -6.41 -13.82 -9.96
CA ARG A 88 -6.56 -14.13 -8.51
C ARG A 88 -5.24 -14.19 -7.75
N PHE A 89 -4.19 -14.77 -8.34
CA PHE A 89 -2.92 -14.96 -7.62
C PHE A 89 -2.20 -13.64 -7.30
N LYS A 90 -2.60 -12.53 -7.93
CA LYS A 90 -2.13 -11.18 -7.58
C LYS A 90 -2.53 -10.74 -6.16
N TRP A 91 -3.55 -11.35 -5.55
CA TRP A 91 -3.86 -11.14 -4.12
C TRP A 91 -2.80 -11.75 -3.20
N ASN A 92 -2.04 -12.74 -3.67
CA ASN A 92 -0.85 -13.28 -2.99
C ASN A 92 0.44 -12.65 -3.52
N GLY A 93 0.34 -11.52 -4.22
CA GLY A 93 1.45 -10.79 -4.80
C GLY A 93 2.12 -11.47 -5.98
N LEU A 94 1.55 -12.54 -6.55
CA LEU A 94 2.11 -13.28 -7.67
C LEU A 94 1.55 -12.76 -9.01
N PHE A 95 2.43 -12.37 -9.91
CA PHE A 95 2.12 -11.83 -11.23
C PHE A 95 2.75 -12.71 -12.29
N TRP A 96 1.91 -13.37 -13.10
CA TRP A 96 2.39 -14.17 -14.22
C TRP A 96 3.05 -13.30 -15.31
N LEU A 97 4.28 -13.66 -15.71
CA LEU A 97 5.13 -12.85 -16.59
C LEU A 97 5.01 -13.20 -18.08
N ALA A 98 4.22 -14.21 -18.45
CA ALA A 98 4.05 -14.57 -19.85
C ALA A 98 3.44 -13.43 -20.69
N PRO A 99 3.83 -13.30 -21.97
CA PRO A 99 4.70 -14.22 -22.72
C PRO A 99 6.20 -13.98 -22.54
N ILE A 100 6.61 -12.96 -21.77
CA ILE A 100 8.03 -12.57 -21.66
C ILE A 100 8.85 -13.65 -20.95
N HIS A 101 8.33 -14.17 -19.83
CA HIS A 101 8.92 -15.31 -19.11
C HIS A 101 7.85 -16.25 -18.57
N GLU A 102 8.16 -17.54 -18.54
CA GLU A 102 7.36 -18.58 -17.88
C GLU A 102 7.67 -18.64 -16.38
N GLY A 103 7.20 -17.62 -15.66
CA GLY A 103 7.37 -17.53 -14.22
C GLY A 103 6.53 -16.42 -13.61
N TYR A 104 6.59 -16.32 -12.29
CA TYR A 104 5.95 -15.25 -11.54
C TYR A 104 6.96 -14.17 -11.18
N MET A 105 6.51 -12.92 -11.16
CA MET A 105 7.06 -11.91 -10.27
C MET A 105 6.25 -11.94 -8.97
N CYS A 106 6.94 -11.92 -7.83
CA CYS A 106 6.34 -11.69 -6.53
C CYS A 106 6.61 -10.25 -6.09
N ARG A 107 5.55 -9.54 -5.69
CA ARG A 107 5.65 -8.24 -5.03
C ARG A 107 5.27 -8.39 -3.57
N LEU A 108 6.10 -7.86 -2.69
CA LEU A 108 5.87 -7.87 -1.26
C LEU A 108 4.91 -6.74 -0.84
N ARG A 109 4.64 -6.66 0.47
CA ARG A 109 4.01 -5.54 1.14
C ARG A 109 4.92 -5.16 2.30
N ILE A 110 5.52 -3.99 2.19
CA ILE A 110 6.53 -3.46 3.11
C ILE A 110 6.06 -2.04 3.46
N PRO A 111 5.07 -1.87 4.37
CA PRO A 111 4.55 -0.56 4.74
C PRO A 111 5.69 0.39 5.12
N GLY A 112 5.72 1.57 4.50
CA GLY A 112 6.77 2.57 4.73
C GLY A 112 8.15 2.21 4.16
N GLY A 113 8.30 1.02 3.58
CA GLY A 113 9.58 0.54 3.05
C GLY A 113 10.57 0.10 4.12
N LEU A 114 10.12 -0.10 5.35
CA LEU A 114 10.97 -0.52 6.47
C LEU A 114 11.11 -2.05 6.48
N ILE A 115 12.35 -2.53 6.44
CA ILE A 115 12.73 -3.94 6.63
C ILE A 115 13.92 -4.04 7.58
N ASN A 116 14.14 -5.22 8.13
CA ASN A 116 15.32 -5.51 8.95
C ASN A 116 16.36 -6.33 8.18
N ALA A 117 17.61 -6.33 8.67
CA ALA A 117 18.74 -7.01 8.06
C ALA A 117 18.46 -8.50 7.81
N HIS A 118 17.88 -9.22 8.78
CA HIS A 118 17.54 -10.63 8.61
C HIS A 118 16.48 -10.86 7.53
N GLN A 119 15.55 -9.92 7.34
CA GLN A 119 14.57 -9.97 6.25
C GLN A 119 15.25 -9.78 4.91
N LEU A 120 16.12 -8.78 4.78
CA LEU A 120 16.86 -8.57 3.53
C LEU A 120 17.78 -9.75 3.19
N MET A 121 18.44 -10.36 4.19
CA MET A 121 19.21 -11.60 4.03
C MET A 121 18.35 -12.73 3.49
N GLU A 122 17.17 -12.95 4.06
CA GLU A 122 16.26 -14.00 3.59
C GLU A 122 15.76 -13.72 2.17
N LEU A 123 15.43 -12.47 1.84
CA LEU A 123 15.05 -12.09 0.48
C LEU A 123 16.19 -12.31 -0.51
N ALA A 124 17.44 -12.03 -0.13
CA ALA A 124 18.62 -12.31 -0.94
C ALA A 124 18.80 -13.82 -1.20
N SER A 125 18.66 -14.64 -0.14
CA SER A 125 18.70 -16.10 -0.28
C SER A 125 17.57 -16.62 -1.17
N ILE A 126 16.34 -16.15 -1.00
CA ILE A 126 15.22 -16.48 -1.90
C ILE A 126 15.55 -16.14 -3.35
N ALA A 127 16.09 -14.94 -3.58
CA ALA A 127 16.42 -14.47 -4.92
C ALA A 127 17.44 -15.38 -5.60
N LYS A 128 18.46 -15.79 -4.84
CA LYS A 128 19.52 -16.72 -5.27
C LYS A 128 19.03 -18.15 -5.51
N ASP A 129 18.20 -18.69 -4.61
CA ASP A 129 17.86 -20.11 -4.61
C ASP A 129 16.76 -20.47 -5.61
N ILE A 130 15.73 -19.64 -5.73
CA ILE A 130 14.48 -19.98 -6.45
C ILE A 130 14.02 -18.91 -7.45
N ALA A 131 14.84 -17.91 -7.69
CA ALA A 131 14.58 -16.82 -8.64
C ALA A 131 15.84 -16.56 -9.51
N TRP A 132 16.04 -15.32 -9.96
CA TRP A 132 17.13 -14.94 -10.88
C TRP A 132 18.32 -14.25 -10.22
N GLY A 133 18.47 -14.35 -8.90
CA GLY A 133 19.66 -13.89 -8.20
C GLY A 133 19.69 -12.39 -7.87
N TYR A 134 18.60 -11.66 -8.07
CA TYR A 134 18.51 -10.24 -7.66
C TYR A 134 17.12 -9.86 -7.13
N LEU A 135 17.09 -8.78 -6.36
CA LEU A 135 15.92 -8.08 -5.87
C LEU A 135 15.73 -6.78 -6.66
N GLN A 136 14.48 -6.31 -6.77
CA GLN A 136 14.20 -5.03 -7.40
C GLN A 136 13.42 -4.09 -6.48
N ILE A 137 14.03 -2.95 -6.14
CA ILE A 137 13.37 -1.85 -5.43
C ILE A 137 12.41 -1.14 -6.39
N THR A 138 11.22 -0.83 -5.89
CA THR A 138 10.13 -0.24 -6.68
C THR A 138 9.89 1.20 -6.30
N THR A 139 9.20 1.95 -7.16
CA THR A 139 8.80 3.35 -6.93
C THR A 139 7.73 3.53 -5.85
N ARG A 140 7.48 2.50 -5.06
CA ARG A 140 6.62 2.53 -3.88
C ARG A 140 7.31 1.82 -2.74
N ASN A 141 8.59 2.17 -2.50
CA ASN A 141 9.43 1.73 -1.38
C ASN A 141 9.21 0.25 -1.00
N ASN A 142 9.33 -0.65 -1.97
CA ASN A 142 8.97 -2.06 -1.84
C ASN A 142 9.88 -2.91 -2.74
N ILE A 143 9.91 -4.22 -2.53
CA ILE A 143 10.74 -5.19 -3.26
C ILE A 143 9.88 -6.05 -4.19
N GLN A 144 10.45 -6.39 -5.34
CA GLN A 144 9.97 -7.41 -6.25
C GLN A 144 11.05 -8.48 -6.48
N ILE A 145 10.61 -9.74 -6.53
CA ILE A 145 11.42 -10.92 -6.86
C ILE A 145 10.86 -11.49 -8.16
N ARG A 146 11.71 -11.85 -9.14
CA ARG A 146 11.26 -12.19 -10.50
C ARG A 146 11.62 -13.61 -10.92
N VAL A 147 10.80 -14.11 -11.83
CA VAL A 147 10.96 -15.40 -12.53
C VAL A 147 11.00 -16.59 -11.55
N ILE A 148 10.07 -16.58 -10.61
CA ILE A 148 9.81 -17.72 -9.74
C ILE A 148 9.02 -18.76 -10.52
N LYS A 149 9.50 -20.01 -10.60
CA LYS A 149 8.78 -21.09 -11.27
C LYS A 149 7.51 -21.47 -10.48
N PRO A 150 6.44 -21.95 -11.13
CA PRO A 150 5.22 -22.32 -10.42
C PRO A 150 5.44 -23.26 -9.23
N LYS A 151 6.31 -24.27 -9.39
CA LYS A 151 6.64 -25.23 -8.31
C LYS A 151 7.21 -24.59 -7.04
N ASP A 152 7.88 -23.44 -7.17
CA ASP A 152 8.57 -22.79 -6.06
C ASP A 152 7.67 -21.76 -5.34
N THR A 153 6.50 -21.45 -5.89
CA THR A 153 5.59 -20.44 -5.32
C THR A 153 5.13 -20.73 -3.88
N PRO A 154 4.83 -21.97 -3.45
CA PRO A 154 4.46 -22.21 -2.05
C PRO A 154 5.66 -22.06 -1.11
N SER A 155 6.87 -22.42 -1.56
CA SER A 155 8.11 -22.23 -0.78
C SER A 155 8.42 -20.75 -0.61
N LEU A 156 8.36 -19.98 -1.71
CA LEU A 156 8.52 -18.53 -1.70
C LEU A 156 7.60 -17.85 -0.67
N LEU A 157 6.29 -18.12 -0.73
CA LEU A 157 5.32 -17.46 0.14
C LEU A 157 5.54 -17.82 1.61
N ARG A 158 5.92 -19.08 1.90
CA ARG A 158 6.25 -19.53 3.26
C ARG A 158 7.50 -18.84 3.78
N ARG A 159 8.60 -18.84 3.03
CA ARG A 159 9.87 -18.20 3.42
C ARG A 159 9.70 -16.71 3.70
N ILE A 160 8.91 -16.00 2.87
CA ILE A 160 8.55 -14.59 3.11
C ILE A 160 7.79 -14.43 4.44
N GLN A 161 6.85 -15.31 4.75
CA GLN A 161 6.09 -15.27 6.00
C GLN A 161 6.95 -15.63 7.22
N ASP A 162 7.82 -16.63 7.09
CA ASP A 162 8.69 -17.11 8.18
C ASP A 162 9.68 -16.02 8.64
N CYS A 163 10.09 -15.10 7.75
CA CYS A 163 10.90 -13.93 8.12
C CYS A 163 10.09 -12.70 8.54
N GLY A 164 8.78 -12.83 8.72
CA GLY A 164 7.90 -11.75 9.20
C GLY A 164 7.47 -10.74 8.13
N LEU A 165 7.63 -11.07 6.85
CA LEU A 165 7.10 -10.28 5.73
C LEU A 165 5.85 -10.94 5.13
N HIS A 166 5.18 -10.25 4.21
CA HIS A 166 4.11 -10.86 3.42
C HIS A 166 3.94 -10.18 2.06
N SER A 167 3.22 -10.84 1.15
CA SER A 167 2.87 -10.33 -0.19
C SER A 167 1.37 -10.07 -0.37
N ARG A 168 0.58 -10.30 0.69
CA ARG A 168 -0.88 -10.23 0.69
C ARG A 168 -1.37 -8.85 0.22
N GLY A 169 -2.24 -8.83 -0.79
CA GLY A 169 -2.86 -7.62 -1.34
C GLY A 169 -1.92 -6.69 -2.12
N SER A 170 -0.73 -7.13 -2.55
CA SER A 170 0.20 -6.23 -3.24
C SER A 170 -0.12 -5.97 -4.72
N GLY A 171 -1.08 -6.73 -5.28
CA GLY A 171 -1.49 -6.69 -6.69
C GLY A 171 -2.98 -6.49 -6.92
N ALA A 172 -3.39 -6.53 -8.19
CA ALA A 172 -4.78 -6.38 -8.63
C ALA A 172 -5.50 -5.17 -8.00
N ASP A 173 -6.72 -5.40 -7.48
CA ASP A 173 -7.65 -4.39 -6.99
C ASP A 173 -7.66 -4.37 -5.46
N ASN A 174 -6.52 -3.94 -4.93
CA ASN A 174 -6.21 -3.83 -3.52
C ASN A 174 -5.52 -2.48 -3.25
N LEU A 175 -5.49 -2.10 -1.98
CA LEU A 175 -4.56 -1.11 -1.46
C LEU A 175 -3.12 -1.56 -1.70
N ARG A 176 -2.33 -0.72 -2.36
CA ARG A 176 -0.92 -0.96 -2.66
C ARG A 176 -0.05 -0.68 -1.45
N ASN A 177 1.26 -0.77 -1.64
CA ASN A 177 2.21 -0.41 -0.60
C ASN A 177 1.98 1.04 -0.16
N PHE A 178 1.98 1.24 1.15
CA PHE A 178 1.89 2.56 1.78
C PHE A 178 3.27 3.18 1.76
N THR A 179 3.38 4.31 1.05
CA THR A 179 4.64 5.03 0.92
C THR A 179 4.72 6.07 2.02
N SER A 180 5.91 6.24 2.59
CA SER A 180 6.21 7.29 3.57
C SER A 180 7.65 7.73 3.44
N ASN A 181 8.01 8.84 4.08
CA ASN A 181 9.37 9.35 4.02
C ASN A 181 10.29 8.24 4.54
N PRO A 182 11.34 7.87 3.80
CA PRO A 182 12.30 6.90 4.32
C PRO A 182 13.04 7.47 5.53
N THR A 183 13.05 8.78 5.75
CA THR A 183 13.65 9.43 6.91
C THR A 183 12.66 9.68 8.06
N ALA A 184 11.45 9.12 8.01
CA ALA A 184 10.44 9.32 9.07
C ALA A 184 10.96 8.92 10.47
N GLY A 185 10.86 9.82 11.46
CA GLY A 185 11.34 9.66 12.83
C GLY A 185 12.84 9.95 13.03
N ILE A 186 13.59 10.24 11.97
CA ILE A 186 15.04 10.49 12.04
C ILE A 186 15.48 11.78 11.34
N ASP A 187 14.56 12.46 10.64
CA ASP A 187 14.86 13.63 9.82
C ASP A 187 14.81 14.90 10.69
N PRO A 188 15.89 15.69 10.79
CA PRO A 188 15.88 16.92 11.59
C PRO A 188 14.84 17.96 11.16
N TYR A 189 14.31 17.82 9.94
CA TYR A 189 13.40 18.79 9.35
C TYR A 189 11.96 18.29 9.25
N GLU A 190 11.65 17.04 9.62
CA GLU A 190 10.27 16.56 9.55
C GLU A 190 9.35 17.29 10.55
N LEU A 191 8.08 17.43 10.20
CA LEU A 191 7.06 17.94 11.12
C LEU A 191 6.56 16.84 12.05
N ILE A 192 6.51 15.60 11.57
CA ILE A 192 5.96 14.45 12.29
C ILE A 192 6.50 13.14 11.75
N ASP A 193 6.84 12.21 12.65
CA ASP A 193 7.11 10.82 12.30
C ASP A 193 5.82 10.13 11.85
N VAL A 194 5.76 9.77 10.58
CA VAL A 194 4.59 9.10 9.98
C VAL A 194 4.62 7.58 10.11
N SER A 195 5.72 7.00 10.62
CA SER A 195 5.91 5.54 10.73
C SER A 195 4.82 4.83 11.55
N PRO A 196 4.34 5.39 12.69
CA PRO A 196 3.25 4.77 13.45
C PRO A 196 1.94 4.67 12.65
N PHE A 197 1.52 5.73 11.96
CA PHE A 197 0.27 5.74 11.18
C PHE A 197 0.31 4.74 10.01
N VAL A 198 1.47 4.62 9.36
CA VAL A 198 1.68 3.66 8.26
C VAL A 198 1.56 2.23 8.77
N LYS A 199 2.14 1.94 9.94
CA LYS A 199 2.07 0.62 10.59
C LYS A 199 0.65 0.30 11.03
N ASP A 200 -0.03 1.24 11.66
CA ASP A 200 -1.42 1.07 12.11
C ASP A 200 -2.37 0.85 10.94
N LEU A 201 -2.26 1.65 9.87
CA LEU A 201 -3.04 1.42 8.65
C LEU A 201 -2.73 0.05 8.03
N ALA A 202 -1.47 -0.42 8.07
CA ALA A 202 -1.12 -1.74 7.59
C ALA A 202 -1.77 -2.86 8.40
N HIS A 203 -1.79 -2.73 9.74
CA HIS A 203 -2.48 -3.65 10.63
C HIS A 203 -4.01 -3.61 10.44
N THR A 204 -4.60 -2.43 10.27
CA THR A 204 -6.02 -2.29 9.95
C THR A 204 -6.34 -3.03 8.66
N VAL A 205 -5.56 -2.79 7.60
CA VAL A 205 -5.86 -3.35 6.27
C VAL A 205 -5.66 -4.87 6.20
N ILE A 206 -4.66 -5.42 6.88
CA ILE A 206 -4.44 -6.88 6.85
C ILE A 206 -5.56 -7.64 7.59
N ASN A 207 -6.18 -7.03 8.59
CA ASN A 207 -7.20 -7.64 9.42
C ASN A 207 -8.64 -7.40 8.92
N GLN A 208 -8.83 -6.59 7.89
CA GLN A 208 -10.15 -6.18 7.41
C GLN A 208 -10.41 -6.68 5.97
N PRO A 209 -11.23 -7.73 5.79
CA PRO A 209 -11.46 -8.36 4.49
C PRO A 209 -12.01 -7.41 3.42
N GLU A 210 -12.74 -6.35 3.79
CA GLU A 210 -13.35 -5.40 2.86
C GLU A 210 -12.30 -4.67 2.01
N PHE A 211 -11.07 -4.47 2.53
CA PHE A 211 -9.99 -3.81 1.81
C PHE A 211 -9.31 -4.70 0.75
N TYR A 212 -9.87 -5.89 0.50
CA TYR A 212 -9.43 -6.80 -0.55
C TYR A 212 -10.42 -6.95 -1.72
N ASP A 213 -11.50 -6.16 -1.74
CA ASP A 213 -12.46 -6.10 -2.86
C ASP A 213 -12.68 -4.67 -3.35
N LEU A 214 -11.61 -3.96 -3.71
CA LEU A 214 -11.73 -2.60 -4.25
C LEU A 214 -12.20 -2.63 -5.72
N PRO A 215 -12.82 -1.56 -6.24
CA PRO A 215 -13.12 -1.40 -7.67
C PRO A 215 -11.87 -1.43 -8.57
N ARG A 216 -10.76 -0.87 -8.05
CA ARG A 216 -9.48 -0.75 -8.75
C ARG A 216 -8.35 -0.57 -7.74
N LYS A 217 -7.10 -0.82 -8.16
CA LYS A 217 -5.87 -0.48 -7.42
C LYS A 217 -5.95 0.90 -6.76
N PHE A 218 -5.43 1.00 -5.54
CA PHE A 218 -5.51 2.20 -4.72
C PHE A 218 -4.19 2.45 -4.01
N ASN A 219 -3.66 3.65 -4.15
CA ASN A 219 -2.36 4.08 -3.66
C ASN A 219 -2.55 5.08 -2.51
N VAL A 220 -1.85 4.88 -1.40
CA VAL A 220 -1.84 5.79 -0.24
C VAL A 220 -0.41 6.19 0.07
N SER A 221 -0.20 7.46 0.39
CA SER A 221 1.08 8.01 0.83
C SER A 221 0.93 8.91 2.05
N PHE A 222 1.96 8.91 2.90
CA PHE A 222 2.11 9.79 4.05
C PHE A 222 3.39 10.60 3.88
N ASP A 223 3.29 11.93 3.87
CA ASP A 223 4.43 12.84 3.88
C ASP A 223 4.48 13.55 5.23
N GLY A 224 5.50 13.23 6.05
CA GLY A 224 5.78 13.88 7.33
C GLY A 224 6.52 15.21 7.19
N GLY A 225 6.86 15.61 5.96
CA GLY A 225 7.57 16.86 5.69
C GLY A 225 9.07 16.76 5.89
N GLY A 226 9.69 15.58 5.77
CA GLY A 226 11.15 15.44 5.76
C GLY A 226 11.82 15.99 4.49
N ILE A 227 13.15 15.94 4.41
CA ILE A 227 13.93 16.34 3.24
C ILE A 227 13.93 15.29 2.12
N VAL A 228 13.63 14.02 2.44
CA VAL A 228 13.41 12.97 1.44
C VAL A 228 11.92 12.81 1.17
N GLY A 229 11.47 13.35 0.03
CA GLY A 229 10.06 13.35 -0.37
C GLY A 229 9.51 11.97 -0.79
N VAL A 230 8.18 11.91 -0.91
CA VAL A 230 7.41 10.67 -1.17
C VAL A 230 6.49 10.73 -2.40
N ALA A 231 6.50 11.86 -3.12
CA ALA A 231 5.65 12.11 -4.29
C ALA A 231 4.17 11.81 -3.99
N GLU A 232 3.67 12.36 -2.88
CA GLU A 232 2.34 12.13 -2.33
C GLU A 232 1.23 12.50 -3.30
N ASP A 233 1.46 13.51 -4.12
CA ASP A 233 0.59 13.95 -5.23
C ASP A 233 0.44 12.91 -6.36
N THR A 234 1.18 11.81 -6.34
CA THR A 234 1.01 10.70 -7.31
C THR A 234 0.08 9.57 -6.83
N ASN A 235 -0.55 9.74 -5.67
CA ASN A 235 -1.33 8.71 -4.97
C ASN A 235 -2.84 8.97 -5.04
N ASP A 236 -3.67 7.92 -4.90
CA ASP A 236 -5.12 8.11 -4.86
C ASP A 236 -5.50 8.95 -3.61
N ILE A 237 -4.81 8.71 -2.49
CA ILE A 237 -4.81 9.57 -1.29
C ILE A 237 -3.36 9.92 -0.92
N GLY A 238 -3.09 11.20 -0.72
CA GLY A 238 -1.88 11.68 -0.06
C GLY A 238 -2.24 12.44 1.22
N LEU A 239 -1.58 12.11 2.33
CA LEU A 239 -1.57 12.94 3.53
C LEU A 239 -0.26 13.72 3.56
N ARG A 240 -0.34 15.05 3.58
CA ARG A 240 0.82 15.94 3.67
C ARG A 240 0.80 16.65 5.01
N ALA A 241 1.84 16.48 5.81
CA ALA A 241 1.98 17.22 7.06
C ALA A 241 2.15 18.71 6.77
N ILE A 242 1.34 19.52 7.45
CA ILE A 242 1.44 20.98 7.46
C ILE A 242 1.42 21.43 8.92
N LYS A 243 2.09 22.54 9.22
CA LYS A 243 2.05 23.16 10.54
C LYS A 243 1.12 24.36 10.47
N ILE A 244 0.15 24.43 11.38
CA ILE A 244 -0.89 25.45 11.40
C ILE A 244 -0.75 26.26 12.70
N LYS A 245 -0.79 27.59 12.60
CA LYS A 245 -0.86 28.51 13.76
C LYS A 245 -2.24 28.42 14.40
N LYS A 246 -2.35 28.70 15.70
CA LYS A 246 -3.66 28.82 16.35
C LYS A 246 -4.48 29.92 15.63
N PRO A 247 -5.67 29.62 15.08
CA PRO A 247 -6.48 30.65 14.42
C PRO A 247 -6.90 31.74 15.41
N PRO A 248 -6.92 33.01 15.02
CA PRO A 248 -7.36 34.11 15.89
C PRO A 248 -8.85 33.99 16.20
N LYS A 249 -9.33 34.72 17.22
CA LYS A 249 -10.70 34.60 17.76
C LYS A 249 -11.81 34.86 16.75
N ASP A 250 -11.53 35.69 15.75
CA ASP A 250 -12.43 36.08 14.67
C ASP A 250 -12.40 35.12 13.46
N HIS A 251 -11.50 34.13 13.46
CA HIS A 251 -11.41 33.14 12.38
C HIS A 251 -12.48 32.04 12.54
N PRO A 252 -13.13 31.58 11.44
CA PRO A 252 -14.16 30.52 11.49
C PRO A 252 -13.67 29.14 11.97
N LEU A 253 -12.36 28.98 12.16
CA LEU A 253 -11.71 27.75 12.64
C LEU A 253 -11.20 27.87 14.08
N HIS A 254 -11.43 28.99 14.77
CA HIS A 254 -10.88 29.24 16.12
C HIS A 254 -11.17 28.10 17.11
N ASP A 255 -12.40 27.61 17.13
CA ASP A 255 -12.84 26.55 18.05
C ASP A 255 -12.66 25.13 17.48
N LYS A 256 -12.25 25.01 16.21
CA LYS A 256 -12.11 23.72 15.50
C LYS A 256 -10.66 23.28 15.36
N VAL A 257 -9.75 24.25 15.23
CA VAL A 257 -8.34 24.01 14.94
C VAL A 257 -7.47 24.58 16.05
N GLU A 258 -6.58 23.74 16.56
CA GLU A 258 -5.48 24.12 17.45
C GLU A 258 -4.19 24.35 16.66
N GLY A 259 -3.31 25.17 17.22
CA GLY A 259 -1.96 25.31 16.68
C GLY A 259 -1.19 23.99 16.79
N GLY A 260 -0.49 23.59 15.73
CA GLY A 260 0.26 22.33 15.69
C GLY A 260 0.34 21.70 14.30
N VAL A 261 0.71 20.43 14.25
CA VAL A 261 0.83 19.67 13.01
C VAL A 261 -0.51 19.04 12.65
N TRP A 262 -0.89 19.16 11.38
CA TRP A 262 -2.10 18.63 10.77
C TRP A 262 -1.75 17.92 9.47
N PHE A 263 -2.64 17.04 8.99
CA PHE A 263 -2.52 16.50 7.63
C PHE A 263 -3.47 17.22 6.67
N GLN A 264 -2.91 17.78 5.61
CA GLN A 264 -3.63 18.16 4.41
C GLN A 264 -3.94 16.91 3.59
N LEU A 265 -5.19 16.79 3.13
CA LEU A 265 -5.61 15.69 2.26
C LEU A 265 -5.50 16.08 0.77
N LEU A 266 -4.82 15.22 0.02
CA LEU A 266 -4.73 15.28 -1.44
C LEU A 266 -5.44 14.06 -2.04
N LEU A 267 -6.27 14.27 -3.06
CA LEU A 267 -7.08 13.21 -3.69
C LEU A 267 -6.88 13.13 -5.20
N GLY A 268 -6.87 11.90 -5.72
CA GLY A 268 -7.07 11.64 -7.16
C GLY A 268 -5.80 11.47 -8.01
N GLY A 269 -4.63 11.28 -7.41
CA GLY A 269 -3.36 11.10 -8.11
C GLY A 269 -3.29 9.80 -8.93
N VAL A 270 -3.16 9.97 -10.26
CA VAL A 270 -3.00 8.89 -11.23
C VAL A 270 -2.13 9.36 -12.40
N THR A 271 -0.82 9.27 -12.25
CA THR A 271 0.15 9.73 -13.28
C THR A 271 -0.07 9.08 -14.66
N GLY A 272 -0.41 7.78 -14.70
CA GLY A 272 -0.73 7.09 -15.96
C GLY A 272 -1.99 7.61 -16.69
N HIS A 273 -2.80 8.44 -16.02
CA HIS A 273 -3.97 9.11 -16.58
C HIS A 273 -3.76 10.64 -16.64
N LYS A 274 -2.51 11.10 -16.48
CA LYS A 274 -2.10 12.50 -16.49
C LYS A 274 -2.83 13.34 -15.43
N ALA A 275 -3.01 12.77 -14.24
CA ALA A 275 -3.61 13.47 -13.10
C ALA A 275 -2.69 13.36 -11.88
N PHE A 276 -2.48 14.49 -11.20
CA PHE A 276 -1.91 14.53 -9.86
C PHE A 276 -3.04 14.67 -8.84
N ALA A 277 -2.77 14.30 -7.59
CA ALA A 277 -3.69 14.48 -6.49
C ALA A 277 -3.71 15.97 -6.15
N GLU A 278 -4.90 16.51 -6.06
CA GLU A 278 -5.12 17.92 -5.74
C GLU A 278 -5.63 18.03 -4.31
N ASN A 279 -5.42 19.20 -3.70
CA ASN A 279 -6.02 19.50 -2.42
C ASN A 279 -7.55 19.33 -2.48
N CYS A 280 -8.12 18.61 -1.52
CA CYS A 280 -9.56 18.37 -1.49
C CYS A 280 -10.35 19.29 -0.56
N GLY A 281 -9.70 20.31 0.01
CA GLY A 281 -10.34 21.28 0.90
C GLY A 281 -10.57 20.75 2.31
N ALA A 282 -9.80 19.75 2.75
CA ALA A 282 -9.95 19.14 4.07
C ALA A 282 -8.59 18.90 4.74
N ILE A 283 -8.59 19.05 6.06
CA ILE A 283 -7.49 18.66 6.96
C ILE A 283 -7.99 17.69 8.04
N CYS A 284 -7.08 16.90 8.59
CA CYS A 284 -7.36 16.09 9.79
C CYS A 284 -6.21 16.14 10.79
N LYS A 285 -6.52 15.81 12.06
CA LYS A 285 -5.49 15.67 13.10
C LYS A 285 -4.68 14.40 12.84
N PRO A 286 -3.39 14.37 13.24
CA PRO A 286 -2.57 13.18 13.04
C PRO A 286 -3.14 11.90 13.63
N GLN A 287 -3.75 11.95 14.82
CA GLN A 287 -4.35 10.79 15.46
C GLN A 287 -5.53 10.19 14.68
N ASP A 288 -6.21 10.98 13.84
CA ASP A 288 -7.37 10.55 13.07
C ASP A 288 -6.98 10.00 11.68
N ALA A 289 -5.70 10.07 11.30
CA ALA A 289 -5.22 9.76 9.95
C ALA A 289 -5.61 8.36 9.46
N VAL A 290 -5.55 7.35 10.33
CA VAL A 290 -5.86 5.96 9.99
C VAL A 290 -7.36 5.78 9.74
N ASP A 291 -8.19 6.37 10.58
CA ASP A 291 -9.65 6.31 10.46
C ASP A 291 -10.13 7.07 9.22
N VAL A 292 -9.58 8.27 9.01
CA VAL A 292 -9.82 9.09 7.82
C VAL A 292 -9.51 8.31 6.53
N ILE A 293 -8.33 7.71 6.41
CA ILE A 293 -7.98 6.92 5.22
C ILE A 293 -8.92 5.73 5.07
N SER A 294 -9.23 5.04 6.17
CA SER A 294 -10.14 3.89 6.15
C SER A 294 -11.53 4.28 5.66
N ALA A 295 -12.07 5.41 6.11
CA ALA A 295 -13.36 5.94 5.67
C ALA A 295 -13.35 6.36 4.20
N LEU A 296 -12.33 7.09 3.73
CA LEU A 296 -12.19 7.48 2.32
C LEU A 296 -12.19 6.23 1.42
N VAL A 297 -11.44 5.20 1.81
CA VAL A 297 -11.40 3.93 1.07
C VAL A 297 -12.75 3.21 1.10
N ARG A 298 -13.49 3.23 2.22
CA ARG A 298 -14.84 2.66 2.31
C ARG A 298 -15.83 3.37 1.37
N VAL A 299 -15.82 4.71 1.33
CA VAL A 299 -16.64 5.48 0.37
C VAL A 299 -16.30 5.08 -1.06
N TYR A 300 -15.02 4.90 -1.39
CA TYR A 300 -14.58 4.42 -2.70
C TYR A 300 -15.03 2.98 -2.99
N ILE A 301 -14.96 2.06 -2.01
CA ILE A 301 -15.42 0.67 -2.18
C ILE A 301 -16.90 0.62 -2.53
N GLN A 302 -17.71 1.44 -1.84
CA GLN A 302 -19.16 1.51 -2.00
C GLN A 302 -19.58 2.18 -3.31
N ASN A 303 -18.89 3.23 -3.74
CA ASN A 303 -19.36 4.12 -4.81
C ASN A 303 -18.50 4.10 -6.09
N GLY A 304 -17.32 3.48 -6.04
CA GLY A 304 -16.41 3.45 -7.19
C GLY A 304 -16.94 2.62 -8.37
N ASN A 305 -16.55 3.01 -9.58
CA ASN A 305 -17.02 2.38 -10.81
C ASN A 305 -16.49 0.94 -10.97
N ARG A 306 -17.40 -0.02 -11.07
CA ARG A 306 -17.13 -1.46 -11.32
C ARG A 306 -17.57 -1.95 -12.70
N GLY A 307 -18.05 -1.05 -13.55
CA GLY A 307 -18.56 -1.35 -14.91
C GLY A 307 -17.59 -1.00 -16.04
N ASN A 308 -16.60 -0.14 -15.79
CA ASN A 308 -15.58 0.22 -16.77
C ASN A 308 -14.18 0.26 -16.13
N ARG A 309 -13.33 -0.69 -16.54
CA ARG A 309 -11.97 -0.85 -16.01
C ARG A 309 -11.08 0.38 -16.16
N GLY A 310 -11.22 1.10 -17.27
CA GLY A 310 -10.48 2.33 -17.56
C GLY A 310 -10.95 3.53 -16.75
N LYS A 311 -12.17 3.49 -16.20
CA LYS A 311 -12.77 4.56 -15.38
C LYS A 311 -12.99 4.16 -13.92
N ALA A 312 -12.33 3.10 -13.46
CA ALA A 312 -12.57 2.52 -12.13
C ALA A 312 -11.70 3.11 -11.00
N ARG A 313 -10.70 3.95 -11.30
CA ARG A 313 -9.82 4.59 -10.29
C ARG A 313 -10.56 5.71 -9.54
N LEU A 314 -10.09 6.04 -8.33
CA LEU A 314 -10.69 7.08 -7.48
C LEU A 314 -10.85 8.42 -8.20
N VAL A 315 -9.85 8.84 -8.99
CA VAL A 315 -9.91 10.09 -9.76
C VAL A 315 -11.17 10.27 -10.60
N TYR A 316 -11.78 9.19 -11.10
CA TYR A 316 -13.02 9.28 -11.87
C TYR A 316 -14.25 9.47 -10.99
N LEU A 317 -14.25 8.88 -9.79
CA LEU A 317 -15.29 9.15 -8.80
C LEU A 317 -15.20 10.60 -8.34
N ILE A 318 -13.99 11.11 -8.08
CA ILE A 318 -13.78 12.53 -7.73
C ILE A 318 -14.24 13.47 -8.85
N LYS A 319 -13.94 13.15 -10.12
CA LYS A 319 -14.43 13.94 -11.27
C LYS A 319 -15.95 13.93 -11.42
N GLU A 320 -16.62 12.85 -11.01
CA GLU A 320 -18.07 12.72 -11.10
C GLU A 320 -18.78 13.40 -9.92
N TRP A 321 -18.20 13.31 -8.72
CA TRP A 321 -18.83 13.78 -7.48
C TRP A 321 -18.39 15.16 -7.04
N GLY A 322 -17.18 15.57 -7.39
CA GLY A 322 -16.49 16.68 -6.74
C GLY A 322 -15.89 16.29 -5.38
N ASN A 323 -14.94 17.09 -4.91
CA ASN A 323 -14.30 16.89 -3.60
C ASN A 323 -15.30 17.04 -2.46
N GLU A 324 -16.10 18.11 -2.47
CA GLU A 324 -17.10 18.42 -1.42
C GLU A 324 -18.01 17.23 -1.12
N LYS A 325 -18.65 16.65 -2.15
CA LYS A 325 -19.51 15.47 -1.96
C LYS A 325 -18.74 14.27 -1.41
N TYR A 326 -17.54 14.00 -1.91
CA TYR A 326 -16.76 12.85 -1.47
C TYR A 326 -16.31 12.98 0.00
N ILE A 327 -15.92 14.19 0.42
CA ILE A 327 -15.59 14.50 1.82
C ILE A 327 -16.84 14.42 2.71
N ASN A 328 -17.98 14.95 2.27
CA ASN A 328 -19.24 14.85 3.02
C ASN A 328 -19.68 13.39 3.23
N GLU A 329 -19.61 12.53 2.21
CA GLU A 329 -19.89 11.08 2.38
C GLU A 329 -18.87 10.39 3.30
N THR A 330 -17.63 10.89 3.35
CA THR A 330 -16.59 10.37 4.25
C THR A 330 -16.88 10.78 5.69
N ASN A 331 -17.26 12.03 5.94
CA ASN A 331 -17.58 12.54 7.28
C ASN A 331 -18.77 11.84 7.93
N LYS A 332 -19.74 11.36 7.13
CA LYS A 332 -20.82 10.48 7.64
C LYS A 332 -20.31 9.19 8.30
N LEU A 333 -19.11 8.73 7.94
CA LEU A 333 -18.47 7.55 8.55
C LEU A 333 -17.54 7.90 9.71
N LEU A 334 -17.20 9.18 9.89
CA LEU A 334 -16.20 9.66 10.84
C LEU A 334 -16.79 10.53 11.95
N GLU A 335 -18.10 10.81 11.94
CA GLU A 335 -18.72 11.74 12.88
C GLU A 335 -18.06 13.15 12.82
N ASP A 336 -17.84 13.64 11.59
CA ASP A 336 -17.32 14.99 11.29
C ASP A 336 -15.87 15.28 11.76
N GLN A 337 -14.99 14.27 11.76
CA GLN A 337 -13.56 14.45 12.05
C GLN A 337 -12.78 15.25 11.00
N LEU A 338 -13.20 15.28 9.73
CA LEU A 338 -12.54 16.11 8.71
C LEU A 338 -13.00 17.55 8.83
N ILE A 339 -12.02 18.46 8.87
CA ILE A 339 -12.25 19.90 8.96
C ILE A 339 -12.08 20.50 7.58
N ASP A 340 -13.10 21.23 7.13
CA ASP A 340 -13.04 22.04 5.91
C ASP A 340 -11.97 23.12 6.04
N PHE A 341 -11.11 23.22 5.03
CA PHE A 341 -10.02 24.19 4.97
C PHE A 341 -9.87 24.70 3.54
N ASP A 342 -10.06 26.00 3.33
CA ASP A 342 -9.99 26.60 2.00
C ASP A 342 -8.56 27.00 1.63
N PHE A 343 -7.86 26.13 0.90
CA PHE A 343 -6.49 26.40 0.44
C PHE A 343 -6.41 27.43 -0.69
N SER A 344 -7.52 28.02 -1.13
CA SER A 344 -7.55 29.12 -2.09
C SER A 344 -7.72 30.50 -1.44
N ASP A 345 -8.08 30.54 -0.16
CA ASP A 345 -8.34 31.77 0.58
C ASP A 345 -7.14 32.13 1.49
N PRO A 346 -6.55 33.34 1.33
CA PRO A 346 -5.53 33.87 2.24
C PRO A 346 -5.90 33.79 3.72
N LEU A 347 -7.19 33.96 4.06
CA LEU A 347 -7.67 33.86 5.44
C LEU A 347 -7.25 32.54 6.10
N TYR A 348 -7.28 31.44 5.35
CA TYR A 348 -6.89 30.11 5.81
C TYR A 348 -5.41 29.85 5.56
N THR A 349 -4.90 30.16 4.37
CA THR A 349 -3.51 29.82 4.00
C THR A 349 -2.46 30.58 4.81
N ASP A 350 -2.76 31.78 5.33
CA ASP A 350 -1.88 32.55 6.23
C ASP A 350 -1.68 31.87 7.61
N LEU A 351 -2.57 30.93 7.97
CA LEU A 351 -2.42 30.09 9.15
C LEU A 351 -1.33 29.03 8.97
N ILE A 352 -0.99 28.64 7.74
CA ILE A 352 0.04 27.63 7.48
C ILE A 352 1.41 28.25 7.72
N GLU A 353 2.20 27.63 8.61
CA GLU A 353 3.58 28.02 8.83
C GLU A 353 4.46 27.50 7.68
N GLU A 354 5.28 28.40 7.12
CA GLU A 354 6.28 28.01 6.14
C GLU A 354 7.33 27.09 6.78
N GLN A 355 7.62 25.98 6.11
CA GLN A 355 8.63 25.04 6.55
C GLN A 355 9.96 25.32 5.85
N ILE A 356 10.92 25.86 6.59
CA ILE A 356 12.26 26.15 6.06
C ILE A 356 13.10 24.87 6.09
N LYS A 357 13.49 24.39 4.91
CA LYS A 357 14.34 23.19 4.72
C LYS A 357 15.57 23.53 3.89
N PRO A 358 16.71 22.86 4.11
CA PRO A 358 17.83 22.94 3.18
C PRO A 358 17.48 22.29 1.85
N ILE A 359 18.00 22.84 0.75
CA ILE A 359 17.95 22.18 -0.55
C ILE A 359 19.10 21.18 -0.60
N VAL A 360 18.78 19.91 -0.38
CA VAL A 360 19.74 18.80 -0.43
C VAL A 360 19.40 17.91 -1.63
N PRO A 361 20.14 17.99 -2.75
CA PRO A 361 19.90 17.14 -3.90
C PRO A 361 20.04 15.67 -3.54
N HIS A 362 19.01 14.87 -3.83
CA HIS A 362 19.00 13.43 -3.60
C HIS A 362 19.40 13.04 -2.16
N ALA A 363 18.80 13.68 -1.14
CA ALA A 363 19.02 13.39 0.28
C ALA A 363 18.83 11.91 0.70
N HIS A 364 18.30 11.06 -0.20
CA HIS A 364 18.28 9.61 -0.07
C HIS A 364 19.62 8.92 -0.39
N ILE A 365 20.68 9.66 -0.71
CA ILE A 365 22.03 9.18 -1.01
C ILE A 365 23.03 9.93 -0.12
N GLY A 366 24.07 9.24 0.34
CA GLY A 366 25.13 9.84 1.15
C GLY A 366 24.84 9.82 2.65
N ALA A 367 25.76 10.39 3.41
CA ALA A 367 25.70 10.49 4.86
C ALA A 367 24.98 11.78 5.27
N HIS A 368 24.04 11.66 6.21
CA HIS A 368 23.30 12.80 6.77
C HIS A 368 23.05 12.60 8.26
N GLU A 369 23.06 13.67 9.03
CA GLU A 369 22.82 13.65 10.48
C GLU A 369 21.34 13.44 10.79
N GLN A 370 21.06 12.61 11.79
CA GLN A 370 19.71 12.39 12.31
C GLN A 370 19.33 13.43 13.36
N THR A 371 18.04 13.51 13.68
CA THR A 371 17.54 14.25 14.85
C THR A 371 18.14 13.73 16.16
N GLN A 372 18.47 12.44 16.22
CA GLN A 372 19.12 11.82 17.38
C GLN A 372 20.61 12.13 17.39
N GLU A 373 21.09 12.77 18.47
CA GLU A 373 22.48 13.20 18.61
C GLU A 373 23.48 12.06 18.39
N GLY A 374 24.49 12.32 17.55
CA GLY A 374 25.57 11.36 17.26
C GLY A 374 25.16 10.19 16.37
N LEU A 375 23.96 10.22 15.78
CA LEU A 375 23.51 9.25 14.78
C LEU A 375 23.36 9.89 13.39
N SER A 376 23.53 9.07 12.37
CA SER A 376 23.44 9.44 10.97
C SER A 376 22.74 8.33 10.18
N TRP A 377 22.12 8.69 9.05
CA TRP A 377 21.74 7.70 8.03
C TRP A 377 22.71 7.73 6.86
N LEU A 378 22.86 6.57 6.22
CA LEU A 378 23.67 6.40 5.02
C LEU A 378 22.80 5.92 3.87
N GLY A 379 22.62 6.75 2.85
CA GLY A 379 21.94 6.41 1.61
C GLY A 379 22.84 5.67 0.64
N VAL A 380 22.35 4.53 0.14
CA VAL A 380 23.06 3.63 -0.77
C VAL A 380 22.42 3.71 -2.16
N TYR A 381 23.24 4.01 -3.16
CA TYR A 381 22.82 4.01 -4.55
C TYR A 381 22.67 2.57 -5.05
N THR A 382 21.47 2.25 -5.53
CA THR A 382 21.18 0.98 -6.21
C THR A 382 20.77 1.30 -7.64
N PRO A 383 21.65 1.08 -8.64
CA PRO A 383 21.39 1.49 -10.02
C PRO A 383 20.05 0.99 -10.52
N VAL A 384 19.16 1.94 -10.84
CA VAL A 384 17.76 1.70 -11.24
C VAL A 384 17.05 0.68 -10.34
N GLY A 385 17.37 0.63 -9.05
CA GLY A 385 16.79 -0.31 -8.08
C GLY A 385 17.03 -1.78 -8.33
N ILE A 386 18.03 -2.18 -9.12
CA ILE A 386 18.47 -3.58 -9.17
C ILE A 386 19.49 -3.79 -8.05
N LEU A 387 19.27 -4.83 -7.25
CA LEU A 387 20.13 -5.20 -6.14
C LEU A 387 20.44 -6.70 -6.24
N GLN A 388 21.67 -7.04 -6.60
CA GLN A 388 22.12 -8.44 -6.66
C GLN A 388 22.04 -9.08 -5.27
N SER A 389 21.85 -10.41 -5.21
CA SER A 389 21.71 -11.10 -3.91
C SER A 389 22.91 -10.85 -2.99
N LYS A 390 24.13 -10.84 -3.53
CA LYS A 390 25.35 -10.53 -2.76
C LYS A 390 25.41 -9.08 -2.26
N GLU A 391 24.89 -8.14 -3.03
CA GLU A 391 24.80 -6.74 -2.62
C GLU A 391 23.77 -6.57 -1.51
N ALA A 392 22.62 -7.26 -1.62
CA ALA A 392 21.60 -7.29 -0.57
C ALA A 392 22.14 -7.92 0.73
N GLU A 393 22.89 -9.02 0.64
CA GLU A 393 23.59 -9.63 1.76
C GLU A 393 24.56 -8.63 2.43
N LEU A 394 25.40 -7.96 1.64
CA LEU A 394 26.34 -6.96 2.16
C LEU A 394 25.64 -5.78 2.85
N ILE A 395 24.55 -5.26 2.27
CA ILE A 395 23.77 -4.17 2.87
C ILE A 395 23.19 -4.60 4.22
N ALA A 396 22.67 -5.83 4.30
CA ALA A 396 22.13 -6.36 5.54
C ALA A 396 23.22 -6.54 6.61
N GLU A 397 24.41 -7.01 6.23
CA GLU A 397 25.56 -7.09 7.13
C GLU A 397 25.97 -5.71 7.65
N VAL A 398 26.08 -4.71 6.77
CA VAL A 398 26.45 -3.33 7.14
C VAL A 398 25.41 -2.73 8.08
N ALA A 399 24.12 -2.91 7.77
CA ALA A 399 23.03 -2.43 8.63
C ALA A 399 23.08 -3.04 10.03
N LYS A 400 23.41 -4.33 10.15
CA LYS A 400 23.55 -5.03 11.43
C LYS A 400 24.83 -4.65 12.19
N GLU A 401 25.93 -4.45 11.49
CA GLU A 401 27.25 -4.19 12.09
C GLU A 401 27.40 -2.73 12.54
N PHE A 402 26.93 -1.78 11.73
CA PHE A 402 27.14 -0.35 11.96
C PHE A 402 25.89 0.38 12.44
N GLY A 403 24.69 -0.13 12.18
CA GLY A 403 23.42 0.44 12.64
C GLY A 403 22.71 -0.45 13.66
N ASN A 404 21.38 -0.38 13.68
CA ASN A 404 20.51 -1.26 14.50
C ASN A 404 19.90 -2.43 13.70
N GLY A 405 20.39 -2.68 12.49
CA GLY A 405 19.84 -3.68 11.57
C GLY A 405 18.63 -3.21 10.77
N GLU A 406 18.19 -1.97 10.90
CA GLU A 406 17.08 -1.40 10.12
C GLU A 406 17.55 -0.96 8.73
N ILE A 407 16.66 -1.07 7.73
CA ILE A 407 16.89 -0.66 6.35
C ILE A 407 15.59 -0.06 5.82
N ARG A 408 15.67 1.06 5.13
CA ARG A 408 14.48 1.75 4.60
C ARG A 408 14.60 1.99 3.11
N LEU A 409 13.64 1.46 2.35
CA LEU A 409 13.54 1.60 0.90
C LEU A 409 12.98 2.96 0.53
N THR A 410 13.41 3.51 -0.60
CA THR A 410 12.94 4.81 -1.08
C THR A 410 12.08 4.67 -2.34
N ILE A 411 11.23 5.67 -2.60
CA ILE A 411 10.48 5.74 -3.87
C ILE A 411 11.39 6.01 -5.08
N PHE A 412 12.62 6.46 -4.83
CA PHE A 412 13.66 6.70 -5.83
C PHE A 412 14.43 5.43 -6.19
N GLN A 413 13.92 4.27 -5.79
CA GLN A 413 14.55 2.97 -6.05
C GLN A 413 15.95 2.83 -5.47
N ASN A 414 16.18 3.46 -4.32
CA ASN A 414 17.38 3.33 -3.50
C ASN A 414 16.99 2.87 -2.09
N LEU A 415 17.95 2.82 -1.17
CA LEU A 415 17.69 2.56 0.25
C LEU A 415 18.60 3.39 1.14
N ILE A 416 18.20 3.53 2.41
CA ILE A 416 19.04 4.10 3.45
C ILE A 416 19.24 3.08 4.58
N ILE A 417 20.41 3.16 5.23
CA ILE A 417 20.73 2.48 6.47
C ILE A 417 20.74 3.54 7.58
N PRO A 418 19.69 3.62 8.41
CA PRO A 418 19.62 4.59 9.50
C PRO A 418 20.43 4.14 10.73
N ASN A 419 20.50 5.02 11.72
CA ASN A 419 20.95 4.73 13.09
C ASN A 419 22.42 4.28 13.16
N ILE A 420 23.25 4.76 12.23
CA ILE A 420 24.69 4.54 12.25
C ILE A 420 25.32 5.61 13.16
N PRO A 421 26.10 5.26 14.20
CA PRO A 421 26.88 6.25 14.94
C PRO A 421 27.73 7.07 13.99
N SER A 422 27.65 8.41 14.08
CA SER A 422 28.29 9.31 13.12
C SER A 422 29.79 9.08 12.99
N ASN A 423 30.47 8.68 14.07
CA ASN A 423 31.89 8.31 14.07
C ASN A 423 32.23 6.99 13.37
N LYS A 424 31.22 6.21 12.94
CA LYS A 424 31.36 4.95 12.21
C LYS A 424 30.90 5.04 10.75
N ILE A 425 30.32 6.16 10.32
CA ILE A 425 29.69 6.25 8.99
C ILE A 425 30.68 6.06 7.84
N ASP A 426 31.91 6.56 7.98
CA ASP A 426 32.97 6.37 6.98
C ASP A 426 33.37 4.90 6.86
N LYS A 427 33.41 4.15 7.97
CA LYS A 427 33.71 2.70 7.96
C LYS A 427 32.59 1.91 7.28
N ALA A 428 31.34 2.27 7.53
CA ALA A 428 30.19 1.67 6.85
C ALA A 428 30.25 1.93 5.33
N ARG A 429 30.57 3.17 4.93
CA ARG A 429 30.76 3.57 3.53
C ARG A 429 31.88 2.78 2.86
N GLU A 430 33.02 2.63 3.54
CA GLU A 430 34.18 1.88 3.04
C GLU A 430 33.82 0.40 2.81
N LYS A 431 33.10 -0.23 3.76
CA LYS A 431 32.67 -1.63 3.63
C LYS A 431 31.74 -1.83 2.43
N LEU A 432 30.78 -0.92 2.22
CA LEU A 432 29.89 -0.93 1.05
C LEU A 432 30.67 -0.75 -0.26
N SER A 433 31.59 0.21 -0.30
CA SER A 433 32.41 0.50 -1.47
C SER A 433 33.28 -0.68 -1.90
N LYS A 434 33.88 -1.41 -0.95
CA LYS A 434 34.63 -2.64 -1.20
C LYS A 434 33.80 -3.74 -1.87
N GLY A 435 32.48 -3.73 -1.66
CA GLY A 435 31.54 -4.64 -2.32
C GLY A 435 30.88 -4.09 -3.59
N GLY A 436 31.34 -2.94 -4.10
CA GLY A 436 30.83 -2.33 -5.33
C GLY A 436 29.59 -1.44 -5.15
N LEU A 437 29.18 -1.15 -3.91
CA LEU A 437 28.03 -0.30 -3.62
C LEU A 437 28.46 1.14 -3.36
N ALA A 438 27.91 2.06 -4.15
CA ALA A 438 28.19 3.48 -4.02
C ALA A 438 27.26 4.16 -3.00
N CYS A 439 27.81 5.04 -2.17
CA CYS A 439 27.03 5.95 -1.30
C CYS A 439 27.10 7.40 -1.77
N GLU A 440 27.79 7.66 -2.88
CA GLU A 440 27.93 8.97 -3.52
C GLU A 440 27.80 8.77 -5.03
N THR A 441 27.16 9.71 -5.71
CA THR A 441 26.90 9.60 -7.15
C THR A 441 26.63 10.98 -7.75
N SER A 442 26.66 11.08 -9.08
CA SER A 442 26.29 12.33 -9.76
C SER A 442 24.80 12.62 -9.60
N LEU A 443 24.41 13.89 -9.71
CA LEU A 443 22.99 14.30 -9.65
C LEU A 443 22.13 13.53 -10.66
N ILE A 444 22.65 13.32 -11.87
CA ILE A 444 21.92 12.58 -12.91
C ILE A 444 21.66 11.14 -12.47
N LYS A 445 22.69 10.42 -12.00
CA LYS A 445 22.55 9.03 -11.56
C LYS A 445 21.69 8.92 -10.30
N GLY A 446 21.87 9.81 -9.33
CA GLY A 446 21.12 9.83 -8.07
C GLY A 446 19.62 10.09 -8.23
N GLY A 447 19.24 10.81 -9.29
CA GLY A 447 17.84 11.07 -9.67
C GLY A 447 17.25 10.07 -10.67
N THR A 448 18.04 9.13 -11.21
CA THR A 448 17.58 8.22 -12.25
C THR A 448 16.67 7.15 -11.67
N VAL A 449 15.41 7.14 -12.13
CA VAL A 449 14.40 6.15 -11.78
C VAL A 449 13.89 5.50 -13.08
N ALA A 450 13.94 4.18 -13.15
CA ALA A 450 13.50 3.45 -14.34
C ALA A 450 12.47 2.38 -13.97
N CYS A 451 11.42 2.25 -14.80
CA CYS A 451 10.47 1.16 -14.63
C CYS A 451 11.11 -0.19 -15.01
N THR A 452 10.33 -1.26 -15.02
CA THR A 452 10.85 -2.61 -15.29
C THR A 452 11.24 -2.83 -16.76
N GLY A 453 10.59 -2.14 -17.69
CA GLY A 453 10.86 -2.29 -19.11
C GLY A 453 10.34 -3.60 -19.71
N ASN A 454 10.56 -3.76 -21.01
CA ASN A 454 10.12 -4.91 -21.80
C ASN A 454 10.82 -6.23 -21.41
N GLN A 455 11.91 -6.17 -20.62
CA GLN A 455 12.55 -7.36 -20.07
C GLN A 455 11.61 -8.21 -19.21
N TYR A 456 10.62 -7.61 -18.53
CA TYR A 456 9.65 -8.39 -17.74
C TYR A 456 8.21 -7.88 -17.81
N CYS A 457 8.00 -6.67 -18.34
CA CYS A 457 6.67 -6.07 -18.43
C CYS A 457 6.13 -6.21 -19.85
N LYS A 458 5.12 -7.08 -20.03
CA LYS A 458 4.42 -7.25 -21.31
C LYS A 458 3.70 -6.00 -21.85
N PHE A 459 3.60 -4.94 -21.04
CA PHE A 459 2.99 -3.66 -21.44
C PHE A 459 4.02 -2.61 -21.86
N SER A 460 5.31 -2.93 -21.78
CA SER A 460 6.38 -2.00 -22.10
C SER A 460 6.83 -2.17 -23.55
N SER A 461 7.07 -1.04 -24.22
CA SER A 461 7.55 -1.00 -25.60
C SER A 461 9.06 -0.89 -25.73
N SER A 462 9.81 -0.78 -24.62
CA SER A 462 11.26 -0.54 -24.64
C SER A 462 11.98 -1.21 -23.47
N ASP A 463 13.27 -1.50 -23.65
CA ASP A 463 14.14 -1.78 -22.51
C ASP A 463 14.35 -0.44 -21.78
N THR A 464 14.08 -0.41 -20.48
CA THR A 464 14.16 0.83 -19.71
C THR A 464 15.31 0.83 -18.73
N LYS A 465 15.59 -0.31 -18.07
CA LYS A 465 16.63 -0.36 -17.04
C LYS A 465 18.02 -0.41 -17.64
N THR A 466 18.19 -1.18 -18.72
CA THR A 466 19.49 -1.29 -19.41
C THR A 466 19.88 0.02 -20.06
N HIS A 467 18.93 0.77 -20.63
CA HIS A 467 19.23 2.06 -21.28
C HIS A 467 19.44 3.21 -20.30
N ALA A 468 18.90 3.12 -19.08
CA ALA A 468 19.00 4.17 -18.08
C ALA A 468 20.27 4.05 -17.21
N ASN A 469 20.85 2.85 -17.13
CA ASN A 469 22.10 2.57 -16.42
C ASN A 469 23.29 2.74 -17.36
#